data_AF-A0A7X7PVC8-F1
#
_entry.id   AF-A0A7X7PVC8-F1
#
_cell.length_a   1.000
_cell.length_b   1.000
_cell.length_c   1.000
_cell.angle_alpha   90.00
_cell.angle_beta   90.00
_cell.angle_gamma   90.00
#
_symmetry.space_group_name_H-M   'P 1'
#
loop_
_entity.id
_entity.type
_entity.pdbx_description
1 polymer ?
#
loop_
_entity_poly.entity_id
_entity_poly.type
_entity_poly.pdbx_seq_one_letter_code
_entity_poly.pdbx_strand_id
1 'polypeptide(L)' 'MRLETFQMLDSIETLDREGHTLVALAHVPASSSVFEGHFPGYPIMPGVLLLETMAQAAGYLL' A
#
# COMPACT_ATOMS: atom_id res chain seq x y z
N MET A 1 4.51 0.08 5.15
CA MET A 1 3.05 0.25 5.28
C MET A 1 2.64 0.26 6.75
N ARG A 2 1.86 1.26 7.18
CA ARG A 2 1.22 1.36 8.50
C ARG A 2 -0.29 1.43 8.32
N LEU A 3 -0.97 0.30 8.55
CA LEU A 3 -2.39 0.13 8.23
C LEU A 3 -3.29 0.99 9.11
N GLU A 4 -2.92 1.15 10.38
CA GLU A 4 -3.71 1.82 11.41
C GLU A 4 -3.79 3.33 11.18
N THR A 5 -2.76 3.90 10.53
CA THR A 5 -2.67 5.32 10.18
C THR A 5 -2.85 5.58 8.68
N PHE A 6 -3.21 4.55 7.90
CA PHE A 6 -3.42 4.64 6.45
C PHE A 6 -2.19 5.15 5.66
N GLN A 7 -0.98 4.95 6.19
CA GLN A 7 0.26 5.29 5.48
C GLN A 7 0.74 4.07 4.71
N MET A 8 0.42 3.96 3.42
CA MET A 8 0.57 2.69 2.71
C MET A 8 1.97 2.47 2.15
N LEU A 9 2.63 3.53 1.70
CA LEU A 9 3.93 3.48 1.02
C LEU A 9 5.09 3.63 2.01
N ASP A 10 6.18 2.91 1.76
CA ASP A 10 7.44 3.08 2.48
C ASP A 10 8.39 4.02 1.73
N SER A 11 8.48 3.88 0.40
CA SER A 11 9.33 4.70 -0.46
C SER A 11 8.80 4.80 -1.89
N ILE A 12 9.16 5.89 -2.57
CA ILE A 12 9.08 6.02 -4.02
C ILE A 12 10.47 5.74 -4.57
N GLU A 13 10.62 4.64 -5.31
CA GLU A 13 11.90 4.18 -5.84
C GLU A 13 12.26 4.90 -7.15
N THR A 14 11.26 5.15 -8.00
CA THR A 14 11.41 5.95 -9.22
C THR A 14 10.18 6.82 -9.45
N LEU A 15 10.38 8.00 -10.03
CA LEU A 15 9.31 8.92 -10.42
C LEU A 15 9.68 9.61 -11.73
N ASP A 16 8.96 9.27 -12.80
CA ASP A 16 9.05 9.93 -14.10
C ASP A 16 7.71 10.63 -14.39
N ARG A 17 7.72 11.96 -14.21
CA ARG A 17 6.54 12.80 -14.40
C ARG A 17 6.21 13.02 -15.87
N GLU A 18 7.20 13.01 -16.76
CA GLU A 18 6.99 13.21 -18.19
C GLU A 18 6.46 11.93 -18.84
N GLY A 19 7.03 10.78 -18.48
CA GLY A 19 6.57 9.46 -18.92
C GLY A 19 5.35 8.93 -18.17
N HIS A 20 4.86 9.64 -17.14
CA HIS A 20 3.73 9.24 -16.28
C HIS A 20 3.90 7.85 -15.66
N THR A 21 5.11 7.52 -15.20
CA THR A 21 5.40 6.26 -14.53
C THR A 21 6.09 6.47 -13.19
N LEU A 22 5.86 5.54 -12.27
CA LEU A 22 6.58 5.47 -11.01
C LEU A 22 6.71 4.03 -10.56
N VAL A 23 7.66 3.80 -9.66
CA VAL A 23 7.77 2.57 -8.87
C VAL A 23 7.78 2.96 -7.40
N ALA A 24 6.92 2.31 -6.61
CA ALA A 24 6.85 2.52 -5.17
C ALA A 24 6.98 1.18 -4.44
N LEU A 25 7.50 1.24 -3.21
CA LEU A 25 7.68 0.08 -2.35
C LEU A 25 6.74 0.18 -1.16
N ALA A 26 6.07 -0.92 -0.86
CA ALA A 26 5.19 -1.06 0.29
C ALA A 26 5.31 -2.47 0.88
N HIS A 27 5.95 -2.59 2.03
CA HIS A 27 6.06 -3.83 2.77
C HIS A 27 4.80 -4.07 3.58
N VAL A 28 4.12 -5.18 3.29
CA VAL A 28 3.00 -5.65 4.10
C VAL A 28 3.52 -6.01 5.49
N PRO A 29 2.95 -5.45 6.58
CA PRO A 29 3.41 -5.78 7.92
C PRO A 29 3.14 -7.25 8.25
N ALA A 30 4.01 -7.89 9.03
CA ALA A 30 3.82 -9.27 9.45
C ALA A 30 2.61 -9.45 10.40
N SER A 31 2.22 -8.39 11.11
CA SER A 31 1.10 -8.37 12.05
C SER A 31 0.38 -7.03 12.02
N SER A 32 -0.94 -7.05 12.03
CA SER A 32 -1.83 -5.89 12.20
C SER A 32 -3.21 -6.41 12.61
N SER A 33 -3.98 -5.59 13.34
CA SER A 33 -5.36 -5.92 13.73
C SER A 33 -6.29 -6.12 12.53
N VAL A 34 -5.96 -5.54 11.37
CA VAL A 34 -6.68 -5.78 10.11
C VAL A 34 -6.72 -7.27 9.75
N PHE A 35 -5.62 -8.00 9.99
CA PHE A 35 -5.53 -9.42 9.65
C PHE A 35 -6.30 -10.33 10.61
N GLU A 36 -6.65 -9.86 11.81
CA GLU A 36 -7.53 -10.59 12.72
C GLU A 36 -8.94 -10.74 12.12
N GLY A 37 -9.38 -9.72 11.38
CA GLY A 37 -10.69 -9.68 10.72
C GLY A 37 -10.70 -10.12 9.25
N HIS A 38 -9.53 -10.23 8.60
CA HIS A 38 -9.46 -10.50 7.15
C HIS A 38 -8.41 -11.57 6.84
N PHE A 39 -8.73 -12.86 7.00
CA PHE A 39 -9.93 -13.42 7.63
C PHE A 39 -9.53 -14.16 8.91
N PRO A 40 -10.44 -14.31 9.91
CA PRO A 40 -10.13 -15.08 11.11
C PRO A 40 -9.60 -16.49 10.77
N GLY A 41 -8.40 -16.82 11.24
CA GLY A 41 -7.72 -18.10 10.94
C GLY A 41 -7.09 -18.20 9.54
N TYR A 42 -7.24 -17.18 8.70
CA TYR A 42 -6.67 -17.09 7.35
C TYR A 42 -6.29 -15.63 7.01
N PRO A 43 -5.22 -15.09 7.61
CA PRO A 43 -4.83 -13.69 7.42
C PRO A 43 -4.38 -13.44 5.98
N ILE A 44 -4.99 -12.45 5.33
CA ILE A 44 -4.69 -12.06 3.95
C ILE A 44 -4.88 -10.55 3.79
N MET A 45 -4.05 -9.91 2.95
CA MET A 45 -4.18 -8.48 2.69
C MET A 45 -5.53 -8.16 1.99
N PRO A 46 -6.35 -7.24 2.54
CA PRO A 46 -7.55 -6.78 1.85
C PRO A 46 -7.22 -6.14 0.50
N GLY A 47 -7.88 -6.58 -0.57
CA GLY A 47 -7.65 -6.06 -1.91
C GLY A 47 -7.90 -4.55 -2.03
N VAL A 48 -8.84 -4.00 -1.25
CA VAL A 48 -9.10 -2.55 -1.19
C VAL A 48 -7.91 -1.75 -0.65
N LEU A 49 -7.09 -2.33 0.22
CA LEU A 49 -5.88 -1.68 0.74
C LEU A 49 -4.73 -1.77 -0.27
N LEU A 50 -4.69 -2.79 -1.13
CA LEU A 50 -3.80 -2.80 -2.29
C LEU A 50 -4.18 -1.68 -3.27
N LEU A 51 -5.47 -1.49 -3.53
CA LEU A 51 -5.95 -0.40 -4.38
C LEU A 51 -5.63 0.97 -3.77
N GLU A 52 -5.84 1.16 -2.47
CA GLU A 52 -5.43 2.38 -1.76
C GLU A 52 -3.93 2.64 -1.88
N THR A 53 -3.11 1.59 -1.75
CA THR A 53 -1.64 1.70 -1.93
C THR A 53 -1.30 2.20 -3.34
N MET A 54 -1.97 1.67 -4.37
CA MET A 54 -1.81 2.16 -5.74
C MET A 54 -2.31 3.59 -5.92
N ALA A 55 -3.42 3.96 -5.28
CA ALA A 55 -3.98 5.31 -5.33
C ALA A 55 -3.05 6.35 -4.70
N GLN A 56 -2.51 6.06 -3.51
CA GLN A 56 -1.51 6.91 -2.86
C GLN A 56 -0.26 7.06 -3.73
N ALA A 57 0.19 5.98 -4.38
CA ALA A 57 1.34 6.03 -5.27
C ALA A 57 1.04 6.92 -6.48
N ALA A 58 -0.09 6.71 -7.16
CA ALA A 58 -0.51 7.51 -8.30
C ALA A 58 -0.67 9.01 -7.96
N GLY A 59 -1.01 9.36 -6.72
CA GLY A 59 -1.04 10.74 -6.25
C GLY A 59 0.29 11.49 -6.40
N TYR A 60 1.43 10.80 -6.44
CA TYR A 60 2.73 11.43 -6.71
C TYR A 60 2.94 11.82 -8.18
N LEU A 61 2.12 11.32 -9.11
CA LEU A 61 2.15 11.69 -10.54
C LEU A 61 1.35 12.96 -10.85
N LEU A 62 0.51 13.42 -9.93
CA LEU A 62 -0.19 14.70 -10.01
C LEU A 62 0.77 15.87 -9.71
#